data_AF-A0A1G1ZFC3-F1
#
_entry.id   AF-A0A1G1ZFC3-F1
#
_cell.length_a   1.000
_cell.length_b   1.000
_cell.length_c   1.000
_cell.angle_alpha   90.00
_cell.angle_beta   90.00
_cell.angle_gamma   90.00
#
_symmetry.space_group_name_H-M   'P 1'
#
loop_
_entity.id
_entity.type
_entity.pdbx_description
1 polymer ?
#
loop_
_entity_poly.entity_id
_entity_poly.type
_entity_poly.pdbx_seq_one_letter_code
_entity_poly.pdbx_strand_id
1 'polypeptide(L)'
;MATLTKKQKGVYDFIKNYINKKGFSPTFEEIKKHFKLSALSGVHQYIETLKEKGFLTKSDYSARGIELSNQNEQMVQIPLLGTIAAGQPLTLFDTVSENIAVPKNKLPNSSNDNIYALKVAGNSMIEENINDGDTILVRHQNTAENGQKIVALVDGGATLKKFYKERGQIHLQPANKNLEPIIVRRGQDFHIQGIM
;
A
#
# COMPACT_ATOMS: atom_id res chain seq x y z
N MET A 1 7.37 10.78 21.71
CA MET A 1 7.85 9.47 21.22
C MET A 1 9.10 9.09 21.99
N ALA A 2 9.21 7.84 22.47
CA ALA A 2 10.39 7.39 23.21
C ALA A 2 11.62 7.37 22.29
N THR A 3 12.67 8.11 22.65
CA THR A 3 13.88 8.21 21.83
C THR A 3 14.78 6.99 22.05
N LEU A 4 15.28 6.39 20.96
CA LEU A 4 16.27 5.32 21.03
C LEU A 4 17.67 5.91 21.14
N THR A 5 18.50 5.34 22.01
CA THR A 5 19.94 5.64 22.00
C THR A 5 20.58 5.08 20.73
N LYS A 6 21.77 5.57 20.35
CA LYS A 6 22.50 5.07 19.16
C LYS A 6 22.65 3.54 19.17
N LYS A 7 22.94 2.95 20.33
CA LYS A 7 23.08 1.49 20.48
C LYS A 7 21.74 0.76 20.36
N GLN A 8 20.68 1.27 21.00
CA GLN A 8 19.33 0.69 20.89
C GLN A 8 18.81 0.73 19.45
N LYS A 9 19.00 1.85 18.76
CA LYS A 9 18.66 2.00 17.34
C LYS A 9 19.44 1.00 16.48
N GLY A 10 20.74 0.84 16.74
CA GLY A 10 21.55 -0.16 16.04
C GLY A 10 20.99 -1.57 16.18
N VAL A 11 20.62 -1.99 17.40
CA VAL A 11 20.00 -3.31 17.65
C VAL A 11 18.66 -3.45 16.93
N TYR A 12 17.80 -2.44 16.99
CA TYR A 12 16.53 -2.42 16.27
C TYR A 12 16.71 -2.54 14.75
N ASP A 13 17.61 -1.73 14.16
CA ASP A 13 17.89 -1.73 12.73
C ASP A 13 18.48 -3.08 12.27
N PHE A 14 19.32 -3.72 13.08
CA PHE A 14 19.83 -5.06 12.81
C PHE A 14 18.68 -6.09 12.75
N ILE A 15 17.80 -6.11 13.76
CA ILE A 15 16.66 -7.03 13.82
C ILE A 15 15.74 -6.82 12.60
N LYS A 16 15.43 -5.55 12.29
CA LYS A 16 14.61 -5.18 11.13
C LYS A 16 15.20 -5.69 9.82
N ASN A 17 16.48 -5.44 9.59
CA ASN A 17 17.17 -5.89 8.38
C ASN A 17 17.27 -7.42 8.31
N TYR A 18 17.46 -8.08 9.45
CA TYR A 18 17.53 -9.54 9.52
C TYR A 18 16.20 -10.19 9.11
N ILE A 19 15.08 -9.68 9.66
CA ILE A 19 13.73 -10.14 9.33
C ILE A 19 13.43 -9.91 7.84
N ASN A 20 13.67 -8.69 7.34
CA ASN A 20 13.41 -8.34 5.95
C ASN A 20 14.21 -9.21 4.96
N LYS A 21 15.45 -9.60 5.32
CA LYS A 21 16.33 -10.37 4.44
C LYS A 21 16.10 -11.88 4.51
N LYS A 22 15.76 -12.41 5.69
CA LYS A 22 15.67 -13.87 5.92
C LYS A 22 14.26 -14.40 6.11
N GLY A 23 13.27 -13.54 6.34
CA GLY A 23 11.88 -13.92 6.60
C GLY A 23 11.62 -14.43 8.03
N PHE A 24 12.60 -14.38 8.93
CA PHE A 24 12.46 -14.78 10.34
C PHE A 24 13.34 -13.94 11.25
N SER A 25 12.99 -13.87 12.54
CA SER A 25 13.71 -13.04 13.51
C SER A 25 15.04 -13.65 13.96
N PRO A 26 16.05 -12.83 14.29
CA PRO A 26 17.33 -13.33 14.78
C PRO A 26 17.21 -13.93 16.19
N THR A 27 18.06 -14.89 16.51
CA THR A 27 18.20 -15.40 17.88
C THR A 27 19.04 -14.44 18.73
N PHE A 28 18.98 -14.62 20.05
CA PHE A 28 19.75 -13.79 20.98
C PHE A 28 21.26 -13.99 20.79
N GLU A 29 21.69 -15.20 20.40
CA GLU A 29 23.08 -15.48 20.06
C GLU A 29 23.53 -14.77 18.77
N GLU A 30 22.67 -14.72 17.75
CA GLU A 30 22.94 -14.00 16.50
C GLU A 30 23.11 -12.49 16.77
N ILE A 31 22.25 -11.92 17.63
CA ILE A 31 22.37 -10.52 18.07
C ILE A 31 23.66 -10.30 18.87
N LYS A 32 23.94 -11.16 19.86
CA LYS A 32 25.17 -11.09 20.68
C LYS A 32 26.41 -11.09 19.80
N LYS A 33 26.49 -12.01 18.84
CA LYS A 33 27.62 -12.17 17.93
C LYS A 33 27.80 -10.95 17.04
N HIS A 34 26.71 -10.40 16.50
CA HIS A 34 26.77 -9.21 15.63
C HIS A 34 27.28 -7.97 16.38
N PHE A 35 26.79 -7.73 17.60
CA PHE A 35 27.20 -6.59 18.42
C PHE A 35 28.43 -6.83 19.30
N LYS A 36 29.08 -8.00 19.18
CA LYS A 36 30.25 -8.42 19.97
C LYS A 36 30.05 -8.21 21.48
N LEU A 37 28.87 -8.55 21.99
CA LEU A 37 28.54 -8.41 23.40
C LEU A 37 29.17 -9.56 24.20
N SER A 38 29.70 -9.26 25.39
CA SER A 38 30.32 -10.26 26.27
C SER A 38 29.31 -11.28 26.80
N ALA A 39 28.09 -10.84 27.13
CA ALA A 39 27.05 -11.65 27.75
C ALA A 39 25.70 -11.55 27.03
N LEU A 40 24.87 -12.61 27.16
CA LEU A 40 23.48 -12.63 26.69
C LEU A 40 22.61 -11.63 27.45
N SER A 41 22.91 -11.34 28.72
CA SER A 41 22.18 -10.36 29.54
C SER A 41 22.06 -8.99 28.87
N GLY A 42 23.11 -8.54 28.17
CA GLY A 42 23.07 -7.29 27.41
C GLY A 42 22.06 -7.32 26.27
N VAL A 43 21.90 -8.46 25.60
CA VAL A 43 20.85 -8.64 24.58
C VAL A 43 19.47 -8.60 25.21
N HIS A 44 19.26 -9.34 26.31
CA HIS A 44 17.99 -9.31 27.05
C HIS A 44 17.59 -7.88 27.43
N GLN A 45 18.53 -7.09 27.96
CA GLN A 45 18.29 -5.69 28.31
C GLN A 45 17.87 -4.86 27.10
N TYR A 46 18.56 -4.98 25.96
CA TYR A 46 18.18 -4.25 24.74
C TYR A 46 16.79 -4.65 24.25
N ILE A 47 16.46 -5.94 24.24
CA ILE A 47 15.16 -6.42 23.80
C ILE A 47 14.05 -5.93 24.74
N GLU A 48 14.25 -6.01 26.06
CA GLU A 48 13.24 -5.55 27.02
C GLU A 48 13.04 -4.04 26.92
N THR A 49 14.13 -3.25 26.85
CA THR A 49 14.00 -1.80 26.65
C THR A 49 13.33 -1.45 25.33
N LEU A 50 13.62 -2.17 24.24
CA LEU A 50 12.95 -1.94 22.96
C LEU A 50 11.47 -2.33 23.00
N LYS A 51 11.11 -3.36 23.77
CA LYS A 51 9.73 -3.79 24.01
C LYS A 51 8.97 -2.78 24.87
N GLU A 52 9.54 -2.34 25.99
CA GLU A 52 8.98 -1.29 26.85
C GLU A 52 8.76 0.03 26.11
N LYS A 53 9.68 0.37 25.19
CA LYS A 53 9.56 1.53 24.31
C LYS A 53 8.62 1.32 23.12
N GLY A 54 8.04 0.13 22.96
CA GLY A 54 7.06 -0.17 21.92
C GLY A 54 7.63 -0.38 20.53
N PHE A 55 8.93 -0.66 20.39
CA PHE A 55 9.58 -0.93 19.09
C PHE A 55 9.56 -2.41 18.71
N LEU A 56 9.47 -3.32 19.69
CA LEU A 56 9.46 -4.75 19.49
C LEU A 56 8.34 -5.41 20.31
N THR A 57 7.84 -6.53 19.83
CA THR A 57 7.09 -7.50 20.63
C THR A 57 7.92 -8.79 20.72
N LYS A 58 7.70 -9.57 21.76
CA LYS A 58 8.40 -10.84 21.97
C LYS A 58 7.42 -11.89 22.44
N SER A 59 7.35 -13.01 21.71
CA SER A 59 6.71 -14.23 22.18
C SER A 59 7.68 -15.01 23.07
N ASP A 60 7.23 -15.38 24.27
CA ASP A 60 8.06 -16.10 25.25
C ASP A 60 8.26 -17.59 24.92
N TYR A 61 7.51 -18.13 23.96
CA TYR A 61 7.51 -19.54 23.60
C TYR A 61 8.41 -19.90 22.41
N SER A 62 9.22 -18.96 21.88
CA SER A 62 10.05 -19.20 20.70
C SER A 62 11.42 -18.53 20.78
N ALA A 63 12.46 -19.29 20.42
CA ALA A 63 13.82 -18.78 20.23
C ALA A 63 13.93 -17.70 19.12
N ARG A 64 12.94 -17.67 18.21
CA ARG A 64 12.76 -16.65 17.16
C ARG A 64 11.43 -15.91 17.33
N GLY A 65 11.06 -15.62 18.58
CA GLY A 65 9.81 -14.93 18.92
C GLY A 65 9.87 -13.40 18.87
N ILE A 66 10.95 -12.78 18.37
CA ILE A 66 11.03 -11.32 18.26
C ILE A 66 10.25 -10.86 17.02
N GLU A 67 9.32 -9.93 17.22
CA GLU A 67 8.58 -9.28 16.15
C GLU A 67 8.79 -7.77 16.23
N LEU A 68 8.81 -7.12 15.06
CA LEU A 68 8.83 -5.65 15.03
C LEU A 68 7.44 -5.19 15.46
N SER A 69 7.38 -4.32 16.47
CA SER A 69 6.12 -3.72 16.84
C SER A 69 5.75 -2.71 15.76
N ASN A 70 4.56 -2.84 15.18
CA ASN A 70 4.03 -1.96 14.12
C ASN A 70 3.66 -0.54 14.62
N GLN A 71 4.12 -0.12 15.81
CA GLN A 71 3.78 1.18 16.42
C GLN A 71 4.29 2.41 15.63
N ASN A 72 5.08 2.22 14.57
CA ASN A 72 5.57 3.28 13.69
C ASN A 72 5.03 3.20 12.26
N GLU A 73 4.01 2.40 11.98
CA GLU A 73 3.20 2.68 10.79
C GLU A 73 2.39 3.94 11.09
N GLN A 74 2.97 5.11 10.77
CA GLN A 74 2.22 6.37 10.78
C GLN A 74 0.95 6.14 9.95
N MET A 75 -0.20 6.07 10.61
CA MET A 75 -1.47 5.93 9.91
C MET A 75 -1.84 7.28 9.34
N VAL A 76 -2.09 7.31 8.04
CA VAL A 76 -2.57 8.49 7.33
C VAL A 76 -4.05 8.27 7.05
N GLN A 77 -4.86 9.29 7.31
CA GLN A 77 -6.27 9.29 6.94
C GLN A 77 -6.37 9.67 5.47
N ILE A 78 -6.93 8.78 4.64
CA ILE A 78 -7.13 8.98 3.21
C ILE A 78 -8.64 9.02 2.94
N PRO A 79 -9.14 10.01 2.18
CA PRO A 79 -10.57 10.10 1.88
C PRO A 79 -11.00 8.95 0.96
N LEU A 80 -12.08 8.27 1.34
CA LEU A 80 -12.77 7.29 0.50
C LEU A 80 -13.87 8.00 -0.29
N LEU A 81 -13.65 8.19 -1.59
CA LEU A 81 -14.50 9.02 -2.44
C LEU A 81 -15.67 8.28 -3.09
N GLY A 82 -15.89 7.01 -2.73
CA GLY A 82 -17.01 6.21 -3.18
C GLY A 82 -16.60 4.95 -3.93
N THR A 83 -17.46 4.51 -4.86
CA THR A 83 -17.35 3.23 -5.53
C THR A 83 -17.14 3.41 -7.04
N ILE A 84 -16.14 2.75 -7.61
CA ILE A 84 -15.84 2.78 -9.03
C ILE A 84 -16.24 1.49 -9.72
N ALA A 85 -16.83 1.62 -10.90
CA ALA A 85 -17.08 0.47 -11.74
C ALA A 85 -15.79 -0.06 -12.36
N ALA A 86 -15.51 -1.32 -12.11
CA ALA A 86 -14.68 -2.11 -13.00
C ALA A 86 -15.47 -2.47 -14.27
N GLY A 87 -16.80 -2.48 -14.28
CA GLY A 87 -17.57 -2.82 -15.50
C GLY A 87 -17.84 -1.63 -16.43
N GLN A 88 -19.14 -1.44 -16.70
CA GLN A 88 -19.67 -0.29 -17.40
C GLN A 88 -19.55 0.97 -16.53
N PRO A 89 -19.37 2.16 -17.14
CA PRO A 89 -19.29 3.41 -16.39
C PRO A 89 -20.54 3.59 -15.50
N LEU A 90 -20.35 3.63 -14.18
CA LEU A 90 -21.42 3.97 -13.22
C LEU A 90 -21.29 5.43 -12.79
N THR A 91 -22.44 6.05 -12.52
CA THR A 91 -22.53 7.39 -11.94
C THR A 91 -22.05 7.35 -10.49
N LEU A 92 -20.99 8.11 -10.18
CA LEU A 92 -20.41 8.23 -8.84
C LEU A 92 -21.23 9.19 -7.98
N PHE A 93 -22.11 8.75 -7.09
CA PHE A 93 -22.52 9.55 -5.92
C PHE A 93 -23.02 8.65 -4.79
N ASP A 94 -22.36 8.72 -3.62
CA ASP A 94 -23.04 8.75 -2.33
C ASP A 94 -22.16 9.44 -1.28
N THR A 95 -22.79 10.40 -0.62
CA THR A 95 -22.22 11.53 0.11
C THR A 95 -21.91 11.16 1.57
N VAL A 96 -20.96 10.26 1.79
CA VAL A 96 -20.31 10.14 3.10
C VAL A 96 -18.80 10.12 2.87
N SER A 97 -18.17 11.26 3.15
CA SER A 97 -16.71 11.40 3.14
C SER A 97 -16.15 10.61 4.33
N GLU A 98 -16.08 9.29 4.19
CA GLU A 98 -15.41 8.42 5.14
C GLU A 98 -13.90 8.51 4.90
N ASN A 99 -13.12 8.47 5.97
CA ASN A 99 -11.67 8.35 5.88
C ASN A 99 -11.27 6.93 6.24
N ILE A 100 -10.34 6.37 5.46
CA ILE A 100 -9.69 5.10 5.79
C ILE A 100 -8.29 5.37 6.35
N ALA A 101 -7.93 4.61 7.37
CA ALA A 101 -6.60 4.67 7.96
C ALA A 101 -5.65 3.74 7.18
N VAL A 102 -4.64 4.32 6.53
CA VAL A 102 -3.66 3.59 5.71
C VAL A 102 -2.26 3.76 6.30
N PRO A 103 -1.49 2.69 6.49
CA PRO A 103 -0.08 2.78 6.84
C PRO A 103 0.73 3.61 5.83
N LYS A 104 1.48 4.61 6.29
CA LYS A 104 2.28 5.50 5.42
C LYS A 104 3.28 4.75 4.53
N ASN A 105 3.78 3.60 4.96
CA ASN A 105 4.68 2.75 4.16
C ASN A 105 4.00 2.06 2.97
N LYS A 106 2.66 1.99 2.94
CA LYS A 106 1.88 1.50 1.81
C LYS A 106 1.51 2.61 0.81
N LEU A 107 1.72 3.87 1.18
CA LEU A 107 1.53 4.99 0.27
C LEU A 107 2.77 5.12 -0.63
N PRO A 108 2.58 5.48 -1.92
CA PRO A 108 3.69 5.85 -2.78
C PRO A 108 4.46 7.04 -2.16
N ASN A 109 5.75 7.20 -2.49
CA ASN A 109 6.63 8.28 -2.00
C ASN A 109 6.21 9.70 -2.47
N SER A 110 4.96 9.91 -2.85
CA SER A 110 4.34 11.19 -3.21
C SER A 110 3.63 11.80 -1.99
N SER A 111 3.41 13.11 -2.01
CA SER A 111 2.67 13.83 -0.97
C SER A 111 1.30 13.18 -0.71
N ASN A 112 0.96 12.95 0.56
CA ASN A 112 -0.31 12.34 1.00
C ASN A 112 -1.55 13.08 0.46
N ASP A 113 -1.44 14.39 0.21
CA ASP A 113 -2.54 15.28 -0.13
C ASP A 113 -3.15 15.04 -1.51
N ASN A 114 -2.54 14.16 -2.32
CA ASN A 114 -2.98 13.88 -3.69
C ASN A 114 -3.40 12.42 -3.88
N ILE A 115 -3.74 11.71 -2.79
CA ILE A 115 -4.16 10.31 -2.80
C ILE A 115 -5.57 10.21 -2.21
N TYR A 116 -6.41 9.39 -2.84
CA TYR A 116 -7.75 9.05 -2.37
C TYR A 116 -8.00 7.56 -2.54
N ALA A 117 -9.03 7.04 -1.86
CA ALA A 117 -9.43 5.65 -1.95
C ALA A 117 -10.75 5.52 -2.72
N LEU A 118 -10.93 4.39 -3.39
CA LEU A 118 -12.18 4.00 -4.03
C LEU A 118 -12.47 2.52 -3.77
N LYS A 119 -13.73 2.18 -3.59
CA LYS A 119 -14.20 0.80 -3.55
C LYS A 119 -14.47 0.29 -4.96
N VAL A 120 -14.03 -0.90 -5.29
CA VAL A 120 -14.22 -1.50 -6.62
C VAL A 120 -15.56 -2.22 -6.68
N ALA A 121 -16.32 -1.99 -7.74
CA ALA A 121 -17.52 -2.74 -8.08
C ALA A 121 -17.37 -3.43 -9.45
N GLY A 122 -17.46 -4.76 -9.46
CA GLY A 122 -17.31 -5.60 -10.64
C GLY A 122 -15.92 -6.23 -10.77
N ASN A 123 -15.71 -6.93 -11.89
CA ASN A 123 -14.62 -7.90 -12.05
C ASN A 123 -13.71 -7.63 -13.27
N SER A 124 -13.67 -6.42 -13.83
CA SER A 124 -12.86 -6.19 -15.04
C SER A 124 -11.36 -6.22 -14.84
N MET A 125 -10.90 -6.25 -13.59
CA MET A 125 -9.48 -6.18 -13.24
C MET A 125 -9.02 -7.42 -12.45
N ILE A 126 -9.77 -8.52 -12.53
CA ILE A 126 -9.49 -9.75 -11.78
C ILE A 126 -8.11 -10.35 -12.09
N GLU A 127 -7.62 -10.21 -13.33
CA GLU A 127 -6.30 -10.73 -13.72
C GLU A 127 -5.16 -9.88 -13.15
N GLU A 128 -5.47 -8.68 -12.63
CA GLU A 128 -4.54 -7.83 -11.89
C GLU A 128 -4.71 -8.00 -10.36
N ASN A 129 -5.42 -9.04 -9.93
CA ASN A 129 -5.80 -9.30 -8.53
C ASN A 129 -6.61 -8.15 -7.89
N ILE A 130 -7.43 -7.46 -8.68
CA ILE A 130 -8.38 -6.45 -8.21
C ILE A 130 -9.78 -7.05 -8.33
N ASN A 131 -10.36 -7.40 -7.19
CA ASN A 131 -11.64 -8.09 -7.06
C ASN A 131 -12.76 -7.10 -6.71
N ASP A 132 -14.00 -7.56 -6.92
CA ASP A 132 -15.18 -6.86 -6.45
C ASP A 132 -15.12 -6.68 -4.92
N GLY A 133 -15.41 -5.46 -4.46
CA GLY A 133 -15.36 -5.08 -3.05
C GLY A 133 -13.99 -4.60 -2.55
N ASP A 134 -12.92 -4.74 -3.34
CA ASP A 134 -11.59 -4.27 -2.96
C ASP A 134 -11.53 -2.75 -2.80
N THR A 135 -10.66 -2.26 -1.92
CA THR A 135 -10.37 -0.84 -1.79
C THR A 135 -9.03 -0.52 -2.45
N ILE A 136 -9.05 0.34 -3.45
CA ILE A 136 -7.86 0.79 -4.17
C ILE A 136 -7.45 2.18 -3.73
N LEU A 137 -6.14 2.43 -3.76
CA LEU A 137 -5.58 3.76 -3.58
C LEU A 137 -5.28 4.35 -4.96
N VAL A 138 -5.62 5.62 -5.13
CA VAL A 138 -5.49 6.32 -6.39
C VAL A 138 -4.81 7.64 -6.14
N ARG A 139 -3.71 7.88 -6.86
CA ARG A 139 -3.04 9.17 -6.90
C ARG A 139 -3.70 10.03 -7.97
N HIS A 140 -4.22 11.19 -7.58
CA HIS A 140 -4.86 12.12 -8.49
C HIS A 140 -3.85 12.65 -9.51
N GLN A 141 -4.13 12.44 -10.78
CA GLN A 141 -3.34 12.91 -11.91
C GLN A 141 -4.16 12.84 -13.20
N ASN A 142 -3.87 13.71 -14.15
CA ASN A 142 -4.62 13.87 -15.40
C ASN A 142 -3.92 13.24 -16.63
N THR A 143 -2.78 12.60 -16.43
CA THR A 143 -2.00 11.93 -17.48
C THR A 143 -1.72 10.48 -17.08
N ALA A 144 -1.43 9.61 -18.05
CA ALA A 144 -0.98 8.25 -17.79
C ALA A 144 -0.10 7.73 -18.93
N GLU A 145 0.74 6.76 -18.61
CA GLU A 145 1.56 6.02 -19.57
C GLU A 145 0.87 4.70 -19.97
N ASN A 146 1.22 4.17 -21.14
CA ASN A 146 0.66 2.92 -21.63
C ASN A 146 0.91 1.77 -20.64
N GLY A 147 -0.14 1.00 -20.36
CA GLY A 147 -0.13 -0.12 -19.40
C GLY A 147 -0.44 0.27 -17.95
N GLN A 148 -0.45 1.56 -17.60
CA GLN A 148 -0.82 2.00 -16.25
C GLN A 148 -2.30 1.74 -15.96
N LYS A 149 -2.61 1.39 -14.70
CA LYS A 149 -3.99 1.24 -14.21
C LYS A 149 -4.53 2.60 -13.83
N ILE A 150 -5.61 3.02 -14.49
CA ILE A 150 -6.16 4.37 -14.35
C ILE A 150 -7.60 4.36 -13.91
N VAL A 151 -7.97 5.39 -13.17
CA VAL A 151 -9.36 5.79 -12.99
C VAL A 151 -9.68 6.87 -14.02
N ALA A 152 -10.68 6.61 -14.86
CA ALA A 152 -11.13 7.55 -15.88
C ALA A 152 -12.63 7.80 -15.81
N LEU A 153 -13.05 9.01 -16.15
CA LEU A 153 -14.43 9.33 -16.50
C LEU A 153 -14.58 9.22 -18.02
N VAL A 154 -15.60 8.49 -18.45
CA VAL A 154 -16.01 8.32 -19.84
C VAL A 154 -17.52 8.58 -19.91
N ASP A 155 -17.94 9.60 -20.68
CA ASP A 155 -19.34 10.01 -20.80
C ASP A 155 -20.06 10.15 -19.44
N GLY A 156 -19.39 10.74 -18.46
CA GLY A 156 -19.93 10.97 -17.11
C GLY A 156 -19.90 9.77 -16.16
N GLY A 157 -19.50 8.57 -16.60
CA GLY A 157 -19.35 7.41 -15.72
C GLY A 157 -17.88 7.06 -15.44
N ALA A 158 -17.60 6.57 -14.24
CA ALA A 158 -16.24 6.22 -13.82
C ALA A 158 -15.89 4.76 -14.14
N THR A 159 -14.66 4.52 -14.60
CA THR A 159 -14.16 3.17 -14.88
C THR A 159 -12.70 2.96 -14.48
N LEU A 160 -12.39 1.74 -14.03
CA LEU A 160 -11.02 1.27 -13.74
C LEU A 160 -10.53 0.33 -14.86
N LYS A 161 -9.45 0.72 -15.56
CA LYS A 161 -8.87 -0.03 -16.70
C LYS A 161 -7.37 0.21 -16.83
N LYS A 162 -6.69 -0.59 -17.66
CA LYS A 162 -5.36 -0.23 -18.16
C LYS A 162 -5.48 0.78 -19.30
N PHE A 163 -4.71 1.86 -19.21
CA PHE A 163 -4.68 2.91 -20.21
C PHE A 163 -3.69 2.58 -21.32
N TYR A 164 -4.08 2.86 -22.55
CA TYR A 164 -3.17 2.86 -23.67
C TYR A 164 -3.61 3.91 -24.70
N LYS A 165 -2.62 4.56 -25.31
CA LYS A 165 -2.78 5.54 -26.37
C LYS A 165 -1.83 5.22 -27.51
N GLU A 166 -2.40 4.97 -28.68
CA GLU A 166 -1.65 4.64 -29.89
C GLU A 166 -2.22 5.41 -31.08
N ARG A 167 -1.35 6.09 -31.84
CA ARG A 167 -1.74 6.87 -33.03
C ARG A 167 -2.91 7.85 -32.78
N GLY A 168 -3.04 8.36 -31.55
CA GLY A 168 -4.10 9.28 -31.15
C GLY A 168 -5.42 8.63 -30.71
N GLN A 169 -5.54 7.30 -30.81
CA GLN A 169 -6.67 6.54 -30.29
C GLN A 169 -6.38 6.07 -28.87
N ILE A 170 -7.35 6.23 -27.98
CA ILE A 170 -7.27 5.78 -26.59
C ILE A 170 -8.09 4.49 -26.46
N HIS A 171 -7.47 3.47 -25.87
CA HIS A 171 -8.14 2.24 -25.49
C HIS A 171 -7.96 1.96 -23.99
N LEU A 172 -9.07 1.62 -23.34
CA LEU A 172 -9.14 1.27 -21.94
C LEU A 172 -9.34 -0.24 -21.84
N GLN A 173 -8.26 -0.94 -21.56
CA GLN A 173 -8.19 -2.40 -21.59
C GLN A 173 -8.60 -2.97 -20.22
N PRO A 174 -9.62 -3.84 -20.14
CA PRO A 174 -9.86 -4.63 -18.94
C PRO A 174 -8.74 -5.67 -18.75
N ALA A 175 -8.41 -5.97 -17.49
CA ALA A 175 -7.65 -7.15 -17.12
C ALA A 175 -8.63 -8.27 -16.72
N ASN A 176 -9.45 -8.64 -17.70
CA ASN A 176 -10.39 -9.76 -17.66
C ASN A 176 -10.65 -10.19 -19.10
N LYS A 177 -10.17 -11.38 -19.46
CA LYS A 177 -10.30 -11.99 -20.79
C LYS A 177 -11.72 -12.10 -21.34
N ASN A 178 -12.74 -12.03 -20.49
CA ASN A 178 -14.14 -12.14 -20.90
C ASN A 178 -14.77 -10.78 -21.24
N LEU A 179 -14.02 -9.69 -21.15
CA LEU A 179 -14.51 -8.33 -21.39
C LEU A 179 -13.75 -7.67 -22.52
N GLU A 180 -14.49 -6.91 -23.33
CA GLU A 180 -13.93 -6.16 -24.46
C GLU A 180 -13.34 -4.82 -24.01
N PRO A 181 -12.30 -4.30 -24.71
CA PRO A 181 -11.75 -2.98 -24.46
C PRO A 181 -12.76 -1.86 -24.74
N ILE A 182 -12.72 -0.80 -23.94
CA ILE A 182 -13.49 0.42 -24.23
C ILE A 182 -12.63 1.32 -25.12
N ILE A 183 -13.12 1.59 -26.32
CA ILE A 183 -12.47 2.49 -27.28
C ILE A 183 -13.05 3.88 -27.14
N VAL A 184 -12.23 4.85 -26.75
CA VAL A 184 -12.65 6.25 -26.63
C VAL A 184 -12.66 6.88 -28.02
N ARG A 185 -13.84 7.30 -28.48
CA ARG A 185 -14.04 7.89 -29.79
C ARG A 185 -13.67 9.38 -29.79
N ARG A 186 -13.35 9.90 -30.98
CA ARG A 186 -13.09 11.33 -31.14
C ARG A 186 -14.35 12.13 -30.79
N GLY A 187 -14.21 13.10 -29.89
CA GLY A 187 -15.32 13.94 -29.40
C GLY A 187 -16.11 13.35 -28.23
N GLN A 188 -15.74 12.16 -27.76
CA GLN A 188 -16.28 11.57 -26.53
C GLN A 188 -15.68 12.27 -25.31
N ASP A 189 -16.47 12.43 -24.25
CA ASP A 189 -15.99 13.02 -23.01
C ASP A 189 -15.09 12.02 -22.27
N PHE A 190 -13.82 12.38 -22.07
CA PHE A 190 -12.81 11.53 -21.45
C PHE A 190 -11.85 12.32 -20.57
N HIS A 191 -11.78 11.93 -19.29
CA HIS A 191 -10.89 12.56 -18.31
C HIS A 191 -10.22 11.50 -17.43
N ILE A 192 -8.88 11.53 -17.37
CA ILE A 192 -8.14 10.75 -16.37
C ILE A 192 -8.27 11.47 -15.02
N GLN A 193 -8.71 10.75 -14.00
CA GLN A 193 -8.81 11.26 -12.62
C GLN A 193 -7.58 10.89 -11.79
N GLY A 194 -6.99 9.73 -12.05
CA GLY A 194 -5.79 9.30 -11.35
C GLY A 194 -5.26 7.95 -11.78
N ILE A 195 -4.16 7.55 -11.16
CA ILE A 195 -3.54 6.24 -11.35
C ILE A 195 -3.41 5.50 -10.04
N MET A 196 -3.36 4.18 -10.12
CA MET A 196 -2.99 3.31 -9.01
C MET A 196 -1.48 3.20 -8.84
#